data_AF-A0A960UYQ7-F1
#
_entry.id   AF-A0A960UYQ7-F1
#
_cell.length_a   1.000
_cell.length_b   1.000
_cell.length_c   1.000
_cell.angle_alpha   90.00
_cell.angle_beta   90.00
_cell.angle_gamma   90.00
#
_symmetry.space_group_name_H-M   'P 1'
#
loop_
_entity.id
_entity.type
_entity.pdbx_description
1 polymer ?
#
loop_
_entity_poly.entity_id
_entity_poly.type
_entity_poly.pdbx_seq_one_letter_code
_entity_poly.pdbx_strand_id
1 'polypeptide(L)' 'MQENEENQSAERRIIPWMDGELEVEQKENRGWEGILYRRLDRQGYILAFLEWRNGGYLERFRPIYGDELAAWLDAGKPD' A
#
# COMPACT_ATOMS: atom_id res chain seq x y z
N MET A 1 10.64 -2.78 -30.84
CA MET A 1 10.70 -1.77 -29.76
C MET A 1 9.86 -2.34 -28.64
N GLN A 2 10.49 -3.01 -27.68
CA GLN A 2 9.84 -3.71 -26.59
C GLN A 2 10.41 -3.11 -25.31
N GLU A 3 9.98 -1.87 -25.08
CA GLU A 3 10.25 -1.09 -23.87
C GLU A 3 8.86 -0.67 -23.38
N ASN A 4 8.68 -0.72 -22.06
CA ASN A 4 7.59 -0.16 -21.25
C ASN A 4 6.79 -1.18 -20.41
N GLU A 5 7.46 -2.11 -19.73
CA GLU A 5 6.86 -2.84 -18.59
C GLU A 5 7.45 -2.43 -17.23
N GLU A 6 8.32 -1.41 -17.18
CA GLU A 6 9.13 -1.10 -15.98
C GLU A 6 8.97 0.34 -15.49
N ASN A 7 7.76 0.89 -15.57
CA ASN A 7 7.48 2.22 -15.01
C ASN A 7 6.09 2.29 -14.37
N GLN A 8 5.73 1.26 -13.59
CA GLN A 8 4.75 1.43 -12.52
C GLN A 8 5.41 2.23 -11.42
N SER A 9 5.54 3.53 -11.69
CA SER A 9 6.17 4.51 -10.84
C SER A 9 5.61 4.33 -9.44
N ALA A 10 6.49 4.12 -8.46
CA ALA A 10 6.13 4.03 -7.07
C ALA A 10 5.42 5.34 -6.68
N GLU A 11 4.09 5.35 -6.75
CA GLU A 11 3.29 6.55 -6.60
C GLU A 11 3.43 7.01 -5.15
N ARG A 12 4.17 8.11 -4.98
CA ARG A 12 4.29 8.78 -3.70
C ARG A 12 3.04 9.62 -3.49
N ARG A 13 2.38 9.42 -2.36
CA ARG A 13 1.22 10.22 -1.96
C ARG A 13 1.27 10.53 -0.47
N ILE A 14 0.57 11.58 -0.10
CA ILE A 14 0.30 11.93 1.29
C ILE A 14 -1.05 11.32 1.66
N ILE A 15 -1.10 10.55 2.74
CA ILE A 15 -2.35 10.00 3.30
C ILE A 15 -2.63 10.64 4.67
N PRO A 16 -3.92 10.82 5.04
CA PRO A 16 -4.27 11.17 6.41
C PRO A 16 -3.88 10.02 7.34
N TRP A 17 -3.10 10.30 8.37
CA TRP A 17 -2.55 9.31 9.28
C TRP A 17 -2.61 9.77 10.73
N MET A 18 -3.46 9.12 11.53
CA MET A 18 -3.73 9.49 12.92
C MET A 18 -4.12 10.97 13.04
N ASP A 19 -3.23 11.82 13.57
CA ASP A 19 -3.43 13.25 13.81
C ASP A 19 -2.66 14.15 12.81
N GLY A 20 -2.19 13.58 11.70
CA GLY A 20 -1.41 14.31 10.72
C GLY A 20 -1.38 13.67 9.34
N GLU A 21 -0.32 13.95 8.62
CA GLU A 21 -0.10 13.52 7.25
C GLU A 21 1.12 12.60 7.18
N LEU A 22 1.04 11.57 6.35
CA LEU A 22 2.13 10.62 6.16
C LEU A 22 2.43 10.46 4.67
N GLU A 23 3.68 10.75 4.30
CA GLU A 23 4.19 10.39 2.99
C GLU A 23 4.42 8.89 2.89
N VAL A 24 3.80 8.31 1.88
CA VAL A 24 3.90 6.89 1.56
C VAL A 24 4.22 6.69 0.09
N GLU A 25 4.89 5.59 -0.20
CA GLU A 25 5.22 5.12 -1.54
C GLU A 25 4.50 3.80 -1.79
N GLN A 26 3.66 3.74 -2.82
CA GLN A 26 2.99 2.50 -3.21
C GLN A 26 4.02 1.47 -3.67
N LYS A 27 3.97 0.25 -3.12
CA LYS A 27 5.00 -0.77 -3.31
C LYS A 27 4.69 -1.93 -4.26
N GLU A 28 3.52 -1.95 -4.89
CA GLU A 28 2.98 -3.04 -5.72
C GLU A 28 2.08 -4.04 -5.00
N ASN A 29 1.17 -4.60 -5.81
CA ASN A 29 0.02 -5.45 -5.52
C ASN A 29 -1.19 -4.80 -4.83
N ARG A 30 -2.17 -4.45 -5.67
CA ARG A 30 -3.59 -4.61 -5.36
C ARG A 30 -3.86 -6.11 -5.21
N GLY A 31 -3.62 -6.66 -4.03
CA GLY A 31 -4.27 -7.91 -3.65
C GLY A 31 -5.78 -7.67 -3.56
N TRP A 32 -6.59 -8.74 -3.55
CA TRP A 32 -8.02 -8.66 -3.23
C TRP A 32 -8.26 -7.80 -1.97
N GLU A 33 -7.33 -7.90 -0.99
CA GLU A 33 -7.52 -7.39 0.36
C GLU A 33 -6.97 -5.96 0.59
N GLY A 34 -6.27 -5.35 -0.38
CA GLY A 34 -5.73 -4.00 -0.19
C GLY A 34 -4.52 -3.61 -1.04
N ILE A 35 -3.97 -2.42 -0.74
CA ILE A 35 -2.78 -1.83 -1.34
C ILE A 35 -1.71 -1.64 -0.26
N LEU A 36 -0.52 -2.16 -0.50
CA LEU A 36 0.62 -2.00 0.40
C LEU A 36 1.40 -0.70 0.09
N TYR A 37 1.64 0.06 1.15
CA TYR A 37 2.35 1.33 1.13
C TYR A 37 3.58 1.26 2.03
N ARG A 38 4.74 1.67 1.52
CA ARG A 38 5.94 1.88 2.35
C ARG A 38 5.93 3.31 2.89
N ARG A 39 6.23 3.48 4.16
CA ARG A 39 6.40 4.79 4.77
C ARG A 39 7.70 5.45 4.29
N LEU A 40 7.67 6.74 4.01
CA LEU A 40 8.87 7.51 3.65
C LEU A 40 9.53 8.21 4.83
N ASP A 41 8.76 8.56 5.86
CA ASP A 41 9.25 9.20 7.10
C ASP A 41 10.10 8.26 7.99
N ARG A 42 9.78 6.96 8.00
CA ARG A 42 10.48 5.95 8.83
C ARG A 42 10.37 4.56 8.24
N GLN A 43 11.15 3.62 8.76
CA GLN A 43 11.00 2.20 8.42
C GLN A 43 9.63 1.69 8.88
N GLY A 44 8.85 1.17 7.93
CA GLY A 44 7.55 0.56 8.18
C GLY A 44 6.65 0.55 6.96
N TYR A 45 5.56 -0.19 7.07
CA TYR A 45 4.58 -0.38 6.01
C TYR A 45 3.17 -0.13 6.53
N ILE A 46 2.31 0.34 5.64
CA ILE A 46 0.90 0.63 5.86
C ILE A 46 0.11 -0.17 4.83
N LEU A 47 -0.95 -0.84 5.26
CA LEU A 47 -1.92 -1.47 4.38
C LEU A 47 -3.14 -0.57 4.26
N ALA A 48 -3.57 -0.27 3.03
CA ALA A 48 -4.85 0.38 2.76
C ALA A 48 -5.83 -0.64 2.20
N PHE A 49 -7.01 -0.76 2.79
CA PHE A 49 -8.08 -1.60 2.27
C PHE A 49 -9.35 -0.76 2.07
N LEU A 50 -10.16 -1.18 1.10
CA LEU A 50 -11.44 -0.55 0.82
C LEU A 50 -12.50 -1.21 1.68
N GLU A 51 -13.09 -0.45 2.60
CA GLU A 51 -14.24 -0.88 3.40
C GLU A 51 -15.52 -0.29 2.79
N TRP A 52 -16.51 -1.12 2.43
CA TRP A 52 -17.80 -0.61 2.00
C TRP A 52 -18.64 -0.18 3.22
N ARG A 53 -18.91 1.11 3.35
CA ARG A 53 -19.79 1.68 4.38
C ARG A 53 -20.69 2.76 3.79
N ASN A 54 -21.94 2.80 4.25
CA ASN A 54 -22.90 3.87 3.92
C ASN A 54 -23.04 4.16 2.41
N GLY A 55 -22.93 3.14 1.56
CA GLY A 55 -23.08 3.29 0.11
C GLY A 55 -21.83 3.79 -0.63
N GLY A 56 -20.65 3.77 0.00
CA GLY A 56 -19.38 4.12 -0.65
C GLY A 56 -18.20 3.28 -0.15
N TYR A 57 -17.09 3.35 -0.87
CA TYR A 57 -15.83 2.75 -0.44
C TYR A 57 -15.02 3.77 0.37
N LEU A 58 -14.65 3.38 1.58
CA LEU A 58 -13.76 4.16 2.45
C LEU A 58 -12.39 3.48 2.49
N GLU A 59 -11.33 4.21 2.14
CA GLU A 59 -9.96 3.76 2.35
C GLU A 59 -9.63 3.77 3.85
N ARG A 60 -9.34 2.60 4.41
CA ARG A 60 -8.88 2.45 5.80
C ARG A 60 -7.42 2.05 5.78
N PHE A 61 -6.60 2.85 6.47
CA PHE A 61 -5.16 2.63 6.56
C PHE A 61 -4.81 2.03 7.93
N ARG A 62 -4.00 0.98 7.96
CA ARG A 62 -3.50 0.36 9.20
C ARG A 62 -2.01 0.01 9.09
N PRO A 63 -1.24 0.09 10.20
CA PRO A 63 0.14 -0.37 10.18
C PRO A 63 0.17 -1.90 10.06
N ILE A 64 1.15 -2.41 9.32
CA ILE A 64 1.36 -3.84 9.09
C ILE A 64 2.82 -4.20 9.42
N TYR A 65 3.03 -5.33 10.09
CA TYR A 65 4.32 -5.73 10.66
C TYR A 65 4.40 -7.26 10.83
N GLY A 66 5.61 -7.76 11.10
CA GLY A 66 5.84 -9.18 11.41
C GLY A 66 5.42 -10.12 10.27
N ASP A 67 4.80 -11.24 10.63
CA ASP A 67 4.36 -12.28 9.68
C ASP A 67 3.30 -11.77 8.69
N GLU A 68 2.44 -10.83 9.09
CA GLU A 68 1.43 -10.25 8.19
C GLU A 68 2.11 -9.47 7.05
N LEU A 69 3.14 -8.68 7.39
CA LEU A 69 3.95 -7.98 6.39
C LEU A 69 4.71 -8.97 5.50
N ALA A 70 5.29 -10.01 6.09
CA ALA A 70 6.03 -11.02 5.32
C ALA A 70 5.12 -11.70 4.28
N ALA A 71 3.90 -12.06 4.66
CA ALA A 71 2.91 -12.65 3.75
C ALA A 71 2.56 -11.72 2.58
N TRP A 72 2.38 -10.43 2.85
CA TRP A 72 2.11 -9.43 1.80
C TRP A 72 3.29 -9.21 0.86
N LEU A 73 4.51 -9.14 1.39
CA LEU A 73 5.72 -9.00 0.59
C LEU A 73 6.01 -10.27 -0.23
N ASP A 74 5.57 -11.44 0.24
CA ASP A 74 5.71 -12.70 -0.48
C ASP A 74 4.64 -12.89 -1.55
N ALA A 75 3.37 -12.58 -1.26
CA ALA A 75 2.28 -12.53 -2.24
C ALA A 75 2.49 -11.47 -3.34
N GLY A 76 3.42 -10.54 -3.11
CA GLY A 76 3.91 -9.53 -4.05
C GLY A 76 4.75 -10.08 -5.22
N LYS A 77 5.33 -11.27 -5.07
CA LYS A 77 6.31 -11.79 -6.02
C LYS A 77 5.59 -12.51 -7.18
N PRO A 78 5.78 -12.09 -8.44
CA PRO A 78 5.41 -12.94 -9.57
C PRO A 78 6.23 -14.24 -9.50
N ASP A 79 5.57 -15.37 -9.79
CA ASP A 79 6.16 -16.71 -9.93
C ASP A 79 7.24 -16.73 -11.04
#